data_AF-A0A535LTP3-F1
#
_entry.id   AF-A0A535LTP3-F1
#
_cell.length_a   1.000
_cell.length_b   1.000
_cell.length_c   1.000
_cell.angle_alpha   90.00
_cell.angle_beta   90.00
_cell.angle_gamma   90.00
#
_symmetry.space_group_name_H-M   'P 1'
#
loop_
_entity.id
_entity.type
_entity.pdbx_description
1 polymer ?
#
loop_
_entity_poly.entity_id
_entity_poly.type
_entity_poly.pdbx_seq_one_letter_code
_entity_poly.pdbx_strand_id
1 'polypeptide(L)'
;MRKLPRGLLLIAAALAALPVATASATVRATPTNVDVSQRHFNESEEAIAVNPTNPKNIVLVTNVGHREAGLTAGMFEGVSFDGGKTWSTKLIGDNDNLGDACCDPSLSFDRYGNLFMTYLFEVENTVPIALSTDGGLTFHLVGNIVAPPSGTPTKSSGDNRGLFRFVDQPTITAAHGEVWVIFNAGGPLFATGAPVSGIGQVGPFFAGEVVPNTNNCTYGDIAIGPAG
;
A
#
# COMPACT_ATOMS: atom_id res chain seq x y z
N MET A 1 81.03 38.83 11.60
CA MET A 1 80.28 37.57 11.79
C MET A 1 78.91 37.71 11.17
N ARG A 2 78.56 36.78 10.27
CA ARG A 2 77.31 36.67 9.51
C ARG A 2 76.05 36.82 10.39
N LYS A 3 75.01 37.50 9.89
CA LYS A 3 73.60 37.02 9.95
C LYS A 3 72.82 37.48 8.71
N LEU A 4 72.20 36.50 8.03
CA LEU A 4 71.36 36.62 6.83
C LEU A 4 70.02 37.35 7.10
N PRO A 5 69.34 37.87 6.06
CA PRO A 5 68.07 38.58 6.19
C PRO A 5 66.90 37.60 6.34
N ARG A 6 65.92 37.96 7.17
CA ARG A 6 64.61 37.27 7.19
C ARG A 6 63.68 38.01 6.24
N GLY A 7 63.54 37.47 5.03
CA GLY A 7 62.52 37.88 4.06
C GLY A 7 61.13 37.56 4.60
N LEU A 8 60.25 38.54 4.56
CA LEU A 8 58.84 38.41 4.91
C LEU A 8 58.12 37.83 3.68
N LEU A 9 57.65 36.58 3.77
CA LEU A 9 56.84 35.96 2.73
C LEU A 9 55.40 36.49 2.88
N LEU A 10 54.97 37.36 1.97
CA LEU A 10 53.58 37.79 1.85
C LEU A 10 52.81 36.69 1.10
N ILE A 11 52.00 35.91 1.83
CA ILE A 11 51.04 34.99 1.25
C ILE A 11 49.79 35.81 0.91
N ALA A 12 49.61 36.13 -0.37
CA ALA A 12 48.37 36.69 -0.88
C ALA A 12 47.33 35.57 -0.98
N ALA A 13 46.37 35.53 -0.05
CA ALA A 13 45.22 34.64 -0.15
C ALA A 13 44.24 35.21 -1.19
N ALA A 14 44.20 34.61 -2.38
CA ALA A 14 43.17 34.91 -3.37
C ALA A 14 41.85 34.27 -2.92
N LEU A 15 40.91 35.11 -2.44
CA LEU A 15 39.54 34.69 -2.14
C LEU A 15 38.82 34.45 -3.48
N ALA A 16 38.72 33.19 -3.91
CA ALA A 16 37.86 32.82 -5.04
C ALA A 16 36.40 32.92 -4.59
N ALA A 17 35.70 33.96 -5.05
CA ALA A 17 34.26 34.09 -4.87
C ALA A 17 33.56 33.00 -5.71
N LEU A 18 33.15 31.91 -5.06
CA LEU A 18 32.28 30.92 -5.69
C LEU A 18 30.90 31.57 -5.91
N PRO A 19 30.31 31.46 -7.11
CA PRO A 19 28.96 31.95 -7.33
C PRO A 19 28.01 31.13 -6.44
N VAL A 20 27.31 31.82 -5.54
CA VAL A 20 26.17 31.22 -4.83
C VAL A 20 25.12 30.94 -5.89
N ALA A 21 24.96 29.67 -6.25
CA ALA A 21 23.86 29.23 -7.10
C ALA A 21 22.56 29.49 -6.32
N THR A 22 21.87 30.57 -6.65
CA THR A 22 20.50 30.79 -6.19
C THR A 22 19.63 29.71 -6.81
N ALA A 23 19.26 28.69 -6.04
CA ALA A 23 18.25 27.74 -6.45
C ALA A 23 16.94 28.53 -6.65
N SER A 24 16.57 28.76 -7.91
CA SER A 24 15.24 29.26 -8.23
C SER A 24 14.25 28.20 -7.77
N ALA A 25 13.46 28.52 -6.75
CA ALA A 25 12.31 27.72 -6.38
C ALA A 25 11.34 27.73 -7.56
N THR A 26 11.25 26.61 -8.28
CA THR A 26 10.17 26.39 -9.24
C THR A 26 8.87 26.39 -8.47
N VAL A 27 8.01 27.38 -8.72
CA VAL A 27 6.63 27.37 -8.23
C VAL A 27 5.96 26.16 -8.87
N ARG A 28 5.87 25.06 -8.13
CA ARG A 28 5.14 23.88 -8.56
C ARG A 28 3.67 24.29 -8.60
N ALA A 29 3.06 24.27 -9.79
CA ALA A 29 1.64 24.52 -9.94
C ALA A 29 0.87 23.60 -8.99
N THR A 30 -0.18 24.13 -8.35
CA THR A 30 -1.10 23.32 -7.55
C THR A 30 -1.62 22.18 -8.43
N PRO A 31 -1.43 20.91 -8.03
CA PRO A 31 -1.98 19.79 -8.78
C PRO A 31 -3.50 19.96 -8.94
N THR A 32 -4.02 19.69 -10.14
CA THR A 32 -5.47 19.68 -10.38
C THR A 32 -6.10 18.57 -9.56
N ASN A 33 -7.15 18.88 -8.81
CA ASN A 33 -8.00 17.86 -8.21
C ASN A 33 -8.85 17.21 -9.32
N VAL A 34 -8.79 15.89 -9.44
CA VAL A 34 -9.50 15.12 -10.46
C VAL A 34 -10.40 14.12 -9.76
N ASP A 35 -11.70 14.17 -10.05
CA ASP A 35 -12.61 13.09 -9.71
C ASP A 35 -12.44 12.00 -10.77
N VAL A 36 -11.79 10.90 -10.40
CA VAL A 36 -11.46 9.80 -11.32
C VAL A 36 -12.69 8.96 -11.63
N SER A 37 -13.58 8.75 -10.65
CA SER A 37 -14.69 7.80 -10.82
C SER A 37 -15.82 8.40 -11.64
N GLN A 38 -16.11 9.70 -11.47
CA GLN A 38 -17.30 10.35 -12.04
C GLN A 38 -18.60 9.59 -11.70
N ARG A 39 -18.57 8.73 -10.67
CA ARG A 39 -19.69 7.87 -10.30
C ARG A 39 -20.74 8.68 -9.57
N HIS A 40 -21.99 8.24 -9.70
CA HIS A 40 -23.04 8.71 -8.80
C HIS A 40 -22.84 8.05 -7.43
N PHE A 41 -23.17 8.81 -6.37
CA PHE A 41 -23.01 8.44 -4.95
C PHE A 41 -21.58 8.51 -4.42
N ASN A 42 -21.45 8.37 -3.11
CA ASN A 42 -20.19 8.55 -2.41
C ASN A 42 -19.32 7.29 -2.45
N GLU A 43 -18.02 7.50 -2.37
CA GLU A 43 -16.99 6.48 -2.24
C GLU A 43 -16.16 6.76 -0.97
N SER A 44 -15.55 5.73 -0.38
CA SER A 44 -14.74 5.84 0.85
C SER A 44 -13.51 4.96 0.79
N GLU A 45 -12.60 5.15 1.77
CA GLU A 45 -11.45 4.25 2.02
C GLU A 45 -10.62 3.97 0.76
N GLU A 46 -10.19 5.06 0.10
CA GLU A 46 -9.34 4.99 -1.09
C GLU A 46 -7.96 4.41 -0.76
N ALA A 47 -7.55 3.41 -1.54
CA ALA A 47 -6.17 3.00 -1.69
C ALA A 47 -5.64 3.45 -3.05
N ILE A 48 -4.40 3.93 -3.09
CA ILE A 48 -3.72 4.37 -4.31
C ILE A 48 -2.25 3.92 -4.29
N ALA A 49 -1.77 3.39 -5.42
CA ALA A 49 -0.39 2.95 -5.57
C ALA A 49 0.20 3.39 -6.93
N VAL A 50 1.50 3.70 -6.93
CA VAL A 50 2.25 4.09 -8.13
C VAL A 50 3.29 3.02 -8.45
N ASN A 51 3.31 2.57 -9.69
CA ASN A 51 4.22 1.51 -10.11
C ASN A 51 5.67 2.01 -10.15
N PRO A 52 6.61 1.45 -9.37
CA PRO A 52 8.00 1.90 -9.35
C PRO A 52 8.74 1.57 -10.66
N THR A 53 8.27 0.60 -11.44
CA THR A 53 8.84 0.25 -12.75
C THR A 53 8.31 1.14 -13.88
N ASN A 54 7.16 1.79 -13.66
CA ASN A 54 6.57 2.77 -14.56
C ASN A 54 5.82 3.84 -13.75
N PRO A 55 6.46 4.95 -13.36
CA PRO A 55 5.82 5.99 -12.54
C PRO A 55 4.63 6.72 -13.18
N LYS A 56 4.30 6.42 -14.44
CA LYS A 56 3.06 6.90 -15.08
C LYS A 56 1.89 5.93 -14.88
N ASN A 57 2.16 4.72 -14.41
CA ASN A 57 1.13 3.75 -14.04
C ASN A 57 0.70 3.97 -12.59
N ILE A 58 -0.55 4.37 -12.42
CA ILE A 58 -1.19 4.69 -11.15
C ILE A 58 -2.46 3.86 -11.06
N VAL A 59 -2.69 3.22 -9.93
CA VAL A 59 -3.88 2.41 -9.68
C VAL A 59 -4.51 2.88 -8.38
N LEU A 60 -5.82 3.08 -8.39
CA LEU A 60 -6.60 3.38 -7.20
C LEU A 60 -7.81 2.46 -7.11
N VAL A 61 -8.19 2.12 -5.88
CA VAL A 61 -9.38 1.32 -5.57
C VAL A 61 -10.12 1.95 -4.39
N THR A 62 -11.45 1.98 -4.44
CA THR A 62 -12.29 2.58 -3.38
C THR A 62 -13.49 1.71 -3.02
N ASN A 63 -14.00 1.91 -1.81
CA ASN A 63 -15.32 1.40 -1.41
C ASN A 63 -16.40 2.16 -2.18
N VAL A 64 -17.46 1.46 -2.58
CA VAL A 64 -18.67 2.07 -3.16
C VAL A 64 -19.86 1.79 -2.26
N GLY A 65 -20.76 2.76 -2.09
CA GLY A 65 -22.01 2.52 -1.37
C GLY A 65 -22.91 1.54 -2.12
N HIS A 66 -22.90 0.25 -1.76
CA HIS A 66 -23.59 -0.78 -2.53
C HIS A 66 -25.09 -0.55 -2.57
N ARG A 67 -25.73 -0.28 -1.42
CA ARG A 67 -27.18 -0.12 -1.32
C ARG A 67 -27.67 1.07 -2.15
N GLU A 68 -26.97 2.19 -2.07
CA GLU A 68 -27.26 3.42 -2.82
C GLU A 68 -27.08 3.19 -4.32
N ALA A 69 -26.06 2.43 -4.70
CA ALA A 69 -25.76 2.07 -6.08
C ALA A 69 -26.62 0.91 -6.63
N GLY A 70 -27.45 0.26 -5.82
CA GLY A 70 -28.21 -0.93 -6.21
C GLY A 70 -27.35 -2.18 -6.46
N LEU A 71 -26.19 -2.25 -5.81
CA LEU A 71 -25.24 -3.35 -5.86
C LEU A 71 -25.35 -4.22 -4.60
N THR A 72 -24.82 -5.44 -4.67
CA THR A 72 -24.68 -6.34 -3.52
C THR A 72 -23.23 -6.51 -3.06
N ALA A 73 -22.28 -6.10 -3.89
CA ALA A 73 -20.84 -6.17 -3.68
C ALA A 73 -20.14 -5.28 -4.73
N GLY A 74 -18.84 -5.13 -4.59
CA GLY A 74 -17.93 -4.50 -5.55
C GLY A 74 -17.17 -3.33 -4.96
N MET A 75 -16.06 -3.01 -5.61
CA MET A 75 -15.21 -1.84 -5.38
C MET A 75 -14.93 -1.14 -6.70
N PHE A 76 -14.72 0.17 -6.68
CA PHE A 76 -14.35 0.90 -7.89
C PHE A 76 -12.84 0.83 -8.11
N GLU A 77 -12.40 0.55 -9.33
CA GLU A 77 -11.00 0.56 -9.76
C GLU A 77 -10.79 1.66 -10.82
N GLY A 78 -9.72 2.45 -10.66
CA GLY A 78 -9.21 3.38 -11.65
C GLY A 78 -7.74 3.11 -11.95
N VAL A 79 -7.40 2.95 -13.24
CA VAL A 79 -6.03 2.70 -13.72
C VAL A 79 -5.62 3.76 -14.74
N SER A 80 -4.48 4.40 -14.49
CA SER A 80 -3.83 5.29 -15.45
C SER A 80 -2.50 4.72 -15.91
N PHE A 81 -2.08 5.05 -17.14
CA PHE A 81 -0.74 4.76 -17.69
C PHE A 81 -0.03 6.02 -18.21
N ASP A 82 -0.63 7.20 -18.03
CA ASP A 82 -0.11 8.48 -18.52
C ASP A 82 0.12 9.52 -17.41
N GLY A 83 0.19 9.05 -16.17
CA GLY A 83 0.43 9.88 -14.98
C GLY A 83 -0.82 10.59 -14.50
N GLY A 84 -1.99 9.95 -14.63
CA GLY A 84 -3.28 10.45 -14.15
C GLY A 84 -3.98 11.43 -15.08
N LYS A 85 -3.59 11.51 -16.36
CA LYS A 85 -4.28 12.36 -17.35
C LYS A 85 -5.52 11.69 -17.90
N THR A 86 -5.44 10.38 -18.13
CA THR A 86 -6.58 9.53 -18.50
C THR A 86 -6.63 8.30 -17.61
N TRP A 87 -7.85 7.78 -17.42
CA TRP A 87 -8.16 6.68 -16.52
C TRP A 87 -9.06 5.67 -17.23
N SER A 88 -8.70 4.39 -17.14
CA SER A 88 -9.60 3.27 -17.39
C SER A 88 -10.24 2.88 -16.07
N THR A 89 -11.55 2.62 -16.08
CA THR A 89 -12.31 2.42 -14.85
C THR A 89 -13.23 1.21 -14.96
N LYS A 90 -13.40 0.47 -13.89
CA LYS A 90 -14.40 -0.62 -13.78
C LYS A 90 -14.83 -0.84 -12.34
N LEU A 91 -15.92 -1.59 -12.17
CA LEU A 91 -16.26 -2.22 -10.90
C LEU A 91 -15.54 -3.58 -10.87
N ILE A 92 -14.96 -3.93 -9.72
CA ILE A 92 -14.28 -5.21 -9.48
C ILE A 92 -14.83 -5.88 -8.23
N GLY A 93 -14.74 -7.20 -8.11
CA GLY A 93 -15.26 -7.91 -6.94
C GLY A 93 -16.79 -7.83 -6.83
N ASP A 94 -17.49 -7.69 -7.95
CA ASP A 94 -18.95 -7.66 -8.04
C ASP A 94 -19.52 -9.06 -8.33
N ASN A 95 -19.05 -10.07 -7.59
CA ASN A 95 -19.23 -11.50 -7.83
C ASN A 95 -18.44 -12.02 -9.05
N ASP A 96 -17.29 -11.41 -9.34
CA ASP A 96 -16.35 -11.85 -10.37
C ASP A 96 -15.30 -12.83 -9.79
N ASN A 97 -14.13 -12.94 -10.41
CA ASN A 97 -13.05 -13.80 -9.93
C ASN A 97 -12.39 -13.30 -8.63
N LEU A 98 -12.76 -12.11 -8.16
CA LEU A 98 -12.42 -11.53 -6.86
C LEU A 98 -13.58 -11.66 -5.87
N GLY A 99 -14.61 -12.47 -6.16
CA GLY A 99 -15.72 -12.74 -5.24
C GLY A 99 -16.63 -11.54 -5.01
N ASP A 100 -17.29 -11.51 -3.85
CA ASP A 100 -18.21 -10.48 -3.40
C ASP A 100 -17.50 -9.46 -2.50
N ALA A 101 -16.61 -8.65 -3.10
CA ALA A 101 -15.88 -7.63 -2.36
C ALA A 101 -16.83 -6.68 -1.63
N CYS A 102 -16.64 -6.55 -0.32
CA CYS A 102 -17.26 -5.51 0.48
C CYS A 102 -16.54 -4.18 0.27
N CYS A 103 -15.26 -4.17 0.66
CA CYS A 103 -14.64 -2.94 1.14
C CYS A 103 -13.16 -3.09 1.54
N ASP A 104 -12.59 -1.97 1.97
CA ASP A 104 -11.28 -1.76 2.61
C ASP A 104 -10.09 -2.20 1.75
N PRO A 105 -9.98 -1.66 0.53
CA PRO A 105 -8.85 -1.98 -0.32
C PRO A 105 -7.55 -1.46 0.31
N SER A 106 -6.48 -2.21 0.12
CA SER A 106 -5.11 -1.75 0.30
C SER A 106 -4.25 -2.24 -0.86
N LEU A 107 -3.33 -1.39 -1.33
CA LEU A 107 -2.56 -1.60 -2.56
C LEU A 107 -1.06 -1.40 -2.31
N SER A 108 -0.23 -2.29 -2.85
CA SER A 108 1.22 -2.08 -2.89
C SER A 108 1.84 -2.64 -4.16
N PHE A 109 2.61 -1.81 -4.85
CA PHE A 109 3.51 -2.30 -5.90
C PHE A 109 4.82 -2.78 -5.30
N ASP A 110 5.38 -3.85 -5.86
CA ASP A 110 6.75 -4.27 -5.59
C ASP A 110 7.74 -3.76 -6.64
N ARG A 111 9.02 -4.08 -6.45
CA ARG A 111 10.12 -3.71 -7.36
C ARG A 111 10.09 -4.40 -8.73
N TYR A 112 9.32 -5.48 -8.88
CA TYR A 112 9.17 -6.22 -10.14
C TYR A 112 8.02 -5.66 -10.98
N GLY A 113 7.17 -4.79 -10.41
CA GLY A 113 5.98 -4.26 -11.06
C GLY A 113 4.73 -5.11 -10.81
N ASN A 114 4.78 -6.04 -9.85
CA ASN A 114 3.57 -6.70 -9.34
C ASN A 114 2.78 -5.69 -8.51
N LEU A 115 1.48 -5.58 -8.73
CA LEU A 115 0.56 -4.87 -7.85
C LEU A 115 -0.19 -5.89 -7.00
N PHE A 116 0.00 -5.81 -5.70
CA PHE A 116 -0.77 -6.58 -4.73
C PHE A 116 -1.94 -5.76 -4.23
N MET A 117 -3.08 -6.41 -4.05
CA MET A 117 -4.27 -5.85 -3.43
C MET A 117 -4.77 -6.79 -2.34
N THR A 118 -5.20 -6.24 -1.21
CA THR A 118 -6.04 -6.93 -0.23
C THR A 118 -7.30 -6.12 0.02
N TYR A 119 -8.35 -6.77 0.50
CA TYR A 119 -9.69 -6.21 0.71
C TYR A 119 -10.50 -7.17 1.60
N LEU A 120 -11.77 -6.87 1.85
CA LEU A 120 -12.70 -7.68 2.62
C LEU A 120 -13.86 -8.18 1.75
N PHE A 121 -14.37 -9.37 2.05
CA PHE A 121 -15.59 -9.91 1.45
C PHE A 121 -16.85 -9.46 2.20
N GLU A 122 -18.00 -9.52 1.54
CA GLU A 122 -19.32 -9.29 2.15
C GLU A 122 -19.71 -10.38 3.16
N VAL A 123 -19.34 -11.63 2.90
CA VAL A 123 -19.80 -12.78 3.69
C VAL A 123 -18.66 -13.59 4.28
N GLU A 124 -17.61 -13.83 3.51
CA GLU A 124 -16.50 -14.71 3.86
C GLU A 124 -15.69 -14.15 5.02
N ASN A 125 -15.17 -15.07 5.83
CA ASN A 125 -14.32 -14.74 6.96
C ASN A 125 -12.84 -15.05 6.66
N THR A 126 -12.36 -14.51 5.56
CA THR A 126 -10.98 -14.61 5.10
C THR A 126 -10.51 -13.27 4.56
N VAL A 127 -9.19 -13.07 4.52
CA VAL A 127 -8.57 -11.88 3.91
C VAL A 127 -7.96 -12.29 2.56
N PRO A 128 -8.57 -11.93 1.42
CA PRO A 128 -8.02 -12.20 0.11
C PRO A 128 -6.77 -11.36 -0.18
N ILE A 129 -5.86 -11.95 -0.96
CA ILE A 129 -4.72 -11.28 -1.57
C ILE A 129 -4.81 -11.53 -3.07
N ALA A 130 -4.97 -10.45 -3.82
CA ALA A 130 -5.00 -10.44 -5.27
C ALA A 130 -3.71 -9.87 -5.85
N LEU A 131 -3.34 -10.35 -7.04
CA LEU A 131 -2.14 -9.95 -7.76
C LEU A 131 -2.51 -9.50 -9.17
N SER A 132 -1.94 -8.36 -9.59
CA SER A 132 -1.88 -7.92 -10.97
C SER A 132 -0.43 -7.85 -11.44
N THR A 133 -0.19 -8.35 -12.65
CA THR A 133 1.12 -8.29 -13.34
C THR A 133 1.07 -7.41 -14.59
N ASP A 134 -0.05 -6.73 -14.83
CA ASP A 134 -0.34 -5.93 -16.02
C ASP A 134 -0.65 -4.46 -15.69
N GLY A 135 -0.13 -3.99 -14.55
CA GLY A 135 -0.27 -2.60 -14.11
C GLY A 135 -1.65 -2.25 -13.55
N GLY A 136 -2.36 -3.23 -13.01
CA GLY A 136 -3.67 -3.09 -12.39
C GLY A 136 -4.87 -3.35 -13.30
N LEU A 137 -4.67 -3.79 -14.54
CA LEU A 137 -5.80 -4.03 -15.47
C LEU A 137 -6.56 -5.31 -15.14
N THR A 138 -5.86 -6.35 -14.69
CA THR A 138 -6.45 -7.61 -14.25
C THR A 138 -5.83 -8.09 -12.94
N PHE A 139 -6.68 -8.68 -12.09
CA PHE A 139 -6.28 -9.25 -10.80
C PHE A 139 -6.70 -10.71 -10.72
N HIS A 140 -5.90 -11.52 -10.02
CA HIS A 140 -6.24 -12.89 -9.65
C HIS A 140 -5.83 -13.17 -8.21
N LEU A 141 -6.58 -14.02 -7.51
CA LEU A 141 -6.26 -14.38 -6.13
C LEU A 141 -4.98 -15.24 -6.07
N VAL A 142 -4.08 -14.86 -5.18
CA VAL A 142 -2.85 -15.61 -4.85
C VAL A 142 -2.83 -16.11 -3.40
N GLY A 143 -3.78 -15.67 -2.59
CA GLY A 143 -3.98 -16.17 -1.24
C GLY A 143 -5.35 -15.79 -0.69
N ASN A 144 -5.89 -16.64 0.19
CA ASN A 144 -7.04 -16.34 1.04
C ASN A 144 -6.63 -16.68 2.47
N ILE A 145 -6.30 -15.67 3.25
CA ILE A 145 -5.77 -15.84 4.60
C ILE A 145 -6.94 -16.13 5.54
N VAL A 146 -6.87 -17.27 6.22
CA VAL A 146 -7.88 -17.69 7.19
C VAL A 146 -7.54 -17.14 8.59
N ALA A 147 -8.53 -17.21 9.48
CA ALA A 147 -8.35 -16.84 10.87
C ALA A 147 -7.17 -17.57 11.53
N PRO A 148 -6.49 -16.95 12.51
CA PRO A 148 -5.40 -17.56 13.26
C PRO A 148 -5.81 -18.92 13.89
N PRO A 149 -4.85 -19.85 14.10
CA PRO A 149 -5.14 -21.14 14.71
C PRO A 149 -5.89 -21.03 16.03
N SER A 150 -6.76 -22.00 16.30
CA SER A 150 -7.51 -22.09 17.57
C SER A 150 -6.54 -22.13 18.76
N GLY A 151 -6.81 -21.32 19.79
CA GLY A 151 -5.92 -21.13 20.94
C GLY A 151 -4.97 -19.94 20.84
N THR A 152 -4.95 -19.25 19.69
CA THR A 152 -4.38 -17.90 19.59
C THR A 152 -4.99 -17.00 20.67
N PRO A 153 -4.19 -16.29 21.49
CA PRO A 153 -4.74 -15.38 22.49
C PRO A 153 -5.65 -14.35 21.84
N THR A 154 -6.95 -14.49 22.08
CA THR A 154 -7.95 -13.49 21.75
C THR A 154 -8.15 -12.55 22.93
N LYS A 155 -8.94 -11.50 22.74
CA LYS A 155 -9.22 -10.47 23.75
C LYS A 155 -9.33 -10.99 25.18
N SER A 156 -8.78 -10.25 26.14
CA SER A 156 -8.94 -10.56 27.56
C SER A 156 -10.43 -10.53 27.96
N SER A 157 -10.84 -11.41 28.87
CA SER A 157 -12.21 -11.44 29.38
C SER A 157 -12.61 -10.07 29.94
N GLY A 158 -13.72 -9.51 29.47
CA GLY A 158 -14.19 -8.16 29.83
C GLY A 158 -13.80 -7.05 28.85
N ASP A 159 -12.97 -7.32 27.84
CA ASP A 159 -12.71 -6.37 26.76
C ASP A 159 -13.87 -6.37 25.74
N ASN A 160 -14.76 -5.39 25.90
CA ASN A 160 -15.94 -5.17 25.04
C ASN A 160 -15.69 -4.14 23.94
N ARG A 161 -14.44 -3.76 23.70
CA ARG A 161 -14.07 -2.85 22.61
C ARG A 161 -14.06 -3.65 21.29
N GLY A 162 -14.69 -3.12 20.24
CA GLY A 162 -14.70 -3.70 18.89
C GLY A 162 -15.79 -4.76 18.71
N LEU A 163 -16.95 -4.35 18.18
CA LEU A 163 -18.10 -5.21 17.88
C LEU A 163 -18.15 -5.65 16.41
N PHE A 164 -17.11 -5.35 15.63
CA PHE A 164 -17.11 -5.54 14.19
C PHE A 164 -16.62 -6.93 13.79
N ARG A 165 -16.93 -7.28 12.54
CA ARG A 165 -16.74 -8.60 11.92
C ARG A 165 -15.33 -9.15 12.15
N PHE A 166 -15.19 -10.46 11.95
CA PHE A 166 -13.98 -11.24 12.27
C PHE A 166 -12.70 -10.83 11.52
N VAL A 167 -12.79 -9.97 10.50
CA VAL A 167 -11.67 -9.40 9.75
C VAL A 167 -11.96 -7.92 9.45
N ASP A 168 -10.98 -7.02 9.67
CA ASP A 168 -11.14 -5.58 9.46
C ASP A 168 -9.80 -4.87 9.21
N GLN A 169 -9.83 -3.78 8.46
CA GLN A 169 -8.69 -2.90 8.13
C GLN A 169 -7.42 -3.64 7.66
N PRO A 170 -7.48 -4.43 6.58
CA PRO A 170 -6.30 -5.09 6.04
C PRO A 170 -5.37 -4.07 5.38
N THR A 171 -4.07 -4.19 5.66
CA THR A 171 -3.03 -3.40 4.99
C THR A 171 -2.01 -4.33 4.36
N ILE A 172 -1.62 -4.06 3.11
CA ILE A 172 -0.65 -4.85 2.36
C ILE A 172 0.55 -4.00 1.94
N THR A 173 1.75 -4.53 2.15
CA THR A 173 3.00 -3.89 1.74
C THR A 173 3.88 -4.90 1.03
N ALA A 174 4.46 -4.50 -0.11
CA ALA A 174 5.37 -5.33 -0.90
C ALA A 174 6.67 -4.58 -1.15
N ALA A 175 7.79 -5.13 -0.70
CA ALA A 175 9.12 -4.58 -0.89
C ALA A 175 10.17 -5.67 -0.69
N HIS A 176 11.43 -5.38 -1.05
CA HIS A 176 12.58 -6.23 -0.75
C HIS A 176 12.47 -7.74 -1.10
N GLY A 177 11.60 -8.10 -2.06
CA GLY A 177 11.42 -9.49 -2.49
C GLY A 177 10.43 -10.26 -1.63
N GLU A 178 9.47 -9.58 -1.02
CA GLU A 178 8.40 -10.16 -0.21
C GLU A 178 7.15 -9.27 -0.23
N VAL A 179 6.03 -9.88 0.15
CA VAL A 179 4.75 -9.20 0.38
C VAL A 179 4.23 -9.62 1.75
N TRP A 180 3.74 -8.65 2.50
CA TRP A 180 3.18 -8.83 3.84
C TRP A 180 1.80 -8.21 3.92
N VAL A 181 0.88 -8.90 4.58
CA VAL A 181 -0.44 -8.38 4.95
C VAL A 181 -0.59 -8.41 6.46
N ILE A 182 -1.21 -7.36 7.01
CA ILE A 182 -1.61 -7.28 8.42
C ILE A 182 -3.07 -6.86 8.51
N PHE A 183 -3.83 -7.44 9.43
CA PHE A 183 -5.25 -7.11 9.62
C PHE A 183 -5.68 -7.43 11.05
N ASN A 184 -6.83 -6.88 11.47
CA ASN A 184 -7.47 -7.27 12.72
C ASN A 184 -8.26 -8.56 12.51
N ALA A 185 -7.91 -9.64 13.20
CA ALA A 185 -8.52 -10.95 13.04
C ALA A 185 -9.63 -11.22 14.08
N GLY A 186 -10.49 -10.22 14.33
CA GLY A 186 -11.62 -10.33 15.26
C GLY A 186 -11.19 -10.50 16.72
N GLY A 187 -10.00 -9.99 17.04
CA GLY A 187 -9.18 -10.51 18.11
C GLY A 187 -7.87 -9.74 18.17
N PRO A 188 -6.72 -10.40 18.00
CA PRO A 188 -5.46 -9.71 17.80
C PRO A 188 -5.30 -9.20 16.37
N LEU A 189 -4.29 -8.34 16.17
CA LEU A 189 -3.69 -8.16 14.86
C LEU A 189 -2.95 -9.44 14.45
N PHE A 190 -3.11 -9.82 13.20
CA PHE A 190 -2.46 -10.97 12.59
C PHE A 190 -1.73 -10.53 11.33
N ALA A 191 -0.50 -10.99 11.18
CA ALA A 191 0.33 -10.71 10.03
C ALA A 191 0.78 -12.01 9.35
N THR A 192 0.84 -12.01 8.03
CA THR A 192 1.47 -13.08 7.25
C THR A 192 2.12 -12.50 6.01
N GLY A 193 3.02 -13.26 5.39
CA GLY A 193 3.75 -12.82 4.22
C GLY A 193 4.25 -13.98 3.37
N ALA A 194 4.70 -13.65 2.18
CA ALA A 194 5.22 -14.58 1.19
C ALA A 194 6.45 -13.98 0.48
N PRO A 195 7.45 -14.80 0.11
CA PRO A 195 8.55 -14.33 -0.72
C PRO A 195 8.06 -14.06 -2.16
N VAL A 196 8.62 -13.04 -2.80
CA VAL A 196 8.36 -12.66 -4.18
C VAL A 196 9.69 -12.65 -4.95
N SER A 197 9.82 -13.55 -5.92
CA SER A 197 11.08 -13.77 -6.63
C SER A 197 11.13 -13.18 -8.05
N GLY A 198 10.02 -12.60 -8.51
CA GLY A 198 9.89 -12.00 -9.84
C GLY A 198 8.46 -11.60 -10.17
N ILE A 199 8.23 -11.14 -11.40
CA ILE A 199 6.88 -10.84 -11.89
C ILE A 199 6.00 -12.10 -11.86
N GLY A 200 4.85 -12.03 -11.19
CA GLY A 200 3.94 -13.17 -11.03
C GLY A 200 4.45 -14.30 -10.13
N GLN A 201 5.65 -14.20 -9.56
CA GLN A 201 6.27 -15.30 -8.81
C GLN A 201 6.15 -15.07 -7.30
N VAL A 202 5.02 -15.50 -6.74
CA VAL A 202 4.73 -15.42 -5.30
C VAL A 202 4.87 -16.81 -4.68
N GLY A 203 5.66 -16.92 -3.62
CA GLY A 203 5.79 -18.14 -2.84
C GLY A 203 4.58 -18.40 -1.94
N PRO A 204 4.63 -19.47 -1.12
CA PRO A 204 3.57 -19.74 -0.15
C PRO A 204 3.58 -18.68 0.95
N PHE A 205 2.39 -18.26 1.37
CA PHE A 205 2.22 -17.52 2.62
C PHE A 205 2.51 -18.44 3.81
N PHE A 206 3.29 -17.97 4.79
CA PHE A 206 3.49 -18.75 6.01
C PHE A 206 2.22 -18.74 6.87
N ALA A 207 2.20 -19.53 7.93
CA ALA A 207 1.03 -19.69 8.80
C ALA A 207 0.59 -18.39 9.51
N GLY A 208 1.37 -17.32 9.42
CA GLY A 208 1.15 -16.04 10.06
C GLY A 208 1.58 -16.01 11.52
N GLU A 209 1.57 -14.80 12.08
CA GLU A 209 1.93 -14.50 13.44
C GLU A 209 0.96 -13.49 14.06
N VAL A 210 0.85 -13.58 15.38
CA VAL A 210 -0.04 -12.74 16.17
C VAL A 210 0.79 -11.63 16.78
N VAL A 211 0.40 -10.38 16.54
CA VAL A 211 1.09 -9.23 17.15
C VAL A 211 0.78 -9.24 18.65
N PRO A 212 1.80 -9.31 19.53
CA PRO A 212 1.58 -9.41 20.97
C PRO A 212 0.80 -8.22 21.52
N ASN A 213 -0.07 -8.48 22.52
CA ASN A 213 -0.83 -7.47 23.26
C ASN A 213 -1.82 -6.64 22.42
N THR A 214 -2.30 -7.18 21.30
CA THR A 214 -3.33 -6.56 20.47
C THR A 214 -4.73 -7.10 20.79
N ASN A 215 -5.76 -6.34 20.43
CA ASN A 215 -7.18 -6.63 20.70
C ASN A 215 -8.08 -6.11 19.57
N ASN A 216 -9.40 -6.35 19.67
CA ASN A 216 -10.37 -6.10 18.60
C ASN A 216 -10.51 -4.63 18.18
N CYS A 217 -9.93 -3.67 18.90
CA CYS A 217 -9.84 -2.25 18.49
C CYS A 217 -8.41 -1.85 18.12
N THR A 218 -7.57 -2.81 17.74
CA THR A 218 -6.22 -2.56 17.24
C THR A 218 -6.23 -2.69 15.73
N TYR A 219 -5.72 -1.67 15.06
CA TYR A 219 -5.58 -1.60 13.61
C TYR A 219 -4.11 -1.29 13.32
N GLY A 220 -3.58 -1.93 12.28
CA GLY A 220 -2.14 -1.97 12.04
C GLY A 220 -1.81 -1.60 10.61
N ASP A 221 -0.58 -1.13 10.46
CA ASP A 221 0.11 -0.99 9.18
C ASP A 221 1.41 -1.80 9.27
N ILE A 222 1.99 -2.15 8.13
CA ILE A 222 3.21 -2.95 8.04
C ILE A 222 4.18 -2.33 7.05
N ALA A 223 5.45 -2.25 7.44
CA ALA A 223 6.53 -1.77 6.59
C ALA A 223 7.64 -2.82 6.54
N ILE A 224 8.23 -2.97 5.37
CA ILE A 224 9.34 -3.90 5.11
C ILE A 224 10.64 -3.11 5.07
N GLY A 225 11.63 -3.57 5.84
CA GLY A 225 12.92 -2.92 5.94
C GLY A 225 13.86 -3.29 4.78
N PRO A 226 15.02 -2.63 4.65
CA PRO A 226 16.00 -2.97 3.62
C PRO A 226 16.56 -4.40 3.70
N ALA A 227 16.42 -5.05 4.85
CA ALA A 227 16.87 -6.41 5.12
C ALA A 227 15.77 -7.48 4.94
N GLY A 228 14.55 -7.06 4.54
CA GLY A 228 13.32 -7.81 4.82
C GLY A 228 12.81 -7.39 6.18
#